data_AF-A0A957BU88-F1
#
_entry.id   AF-A0A957BU88-F1
#
_cell.length_a   1.000
_cell.length_b   1.000
_cell.length_c   1.000
_cell.angle_alpha   90.00
_cell.angle_beta   90.00
_cell.angle_gamma   90.00
#
_symmetry.space_group_name_H-M   'P 1'
#
loop_
_entity.id
_entity.type
_entity.pdbx_description
1 polymer ?
#
loop_
_entity_poly.entity_id
_entity_poly.type
_entity_poly.pdbx_seq_one_letter_code
_entity_poly.pdbx_strand_id
1 'polypeptide(L)' 'MSVELMLNAANLALAAFARHWGVESGHLFAFFVITVAAAEVAVGLALIVAIFRTKHSINIDELHQMQG' A
#
# COMPACT_ATOMS: atom_id res chain seq x y z
N MET A 1 0.74 6.46 -3.46
CA MET A 1 -0.43 7.22 -2.94
C MET A 1 -1.79 6.60 -3.28
N SER A 2 -2.05 6.14 -4.51
CA SER A 2 -3.33 5.50 -4.82
C SER A 2 -3.55 4.18 -4.08
N VAL A 3 -2.49 3.38 -3.87
CA VAL A 3 -2.58 2.08 -3.18
C VAL A 3 -2.95 2.27 -1.71
N GLU A 4 -2.40 3.29 -1.07
CA GLU A 4 -2.64 3.65 0.32
C GLU A 4 -4.10 4.10 0.53
N LEU A 5 -4.66 4.83 -0.43
CA LEU A 5 -6.09 5.17 -0.45
C LEU A 5 -6.96 3.91 -0.60
N MET A 6 -6.56 2.97 -1.45
CA MET A 6 -7.28 1.69 -1.62
C MET A 6 -7.23 0.85 -0.35
N LEU A 7 -6.09 0.75 0.32
CA LEU A 7 -5.95 0.04 1.59
C LEU A 7 -6.76 0.70 2.71
N ASN A 8 -6.85 2.03 2.73
CA ASN A 8 -7.72 2.74 3.67
C ASN A 8 -9.21 2.46 3.40
N ALA A 9 -9.62 2.46 2.13
CA ALA A 9 -10.99 2.08 1.75
C ALA A 9 -11.33 0.64 2.16
N ALA A 10 -10.39 -0.30 2.02
CA ALA A 10 -10.55 -1.67 2.49
C ALA A 10 -10.70 -1.73 4.03
N ASN A 11 -9.94 -0.95 4.79
CA ASN A 11 -10.08 -0.84 6.25
C ASN A 11 -11.45 -0.29 6.66
N LEU A 12 -11.95 0.73 5.94
CA LEU A 12 -13.28 1.26 6.17
C LEU A 12 -14.36 0.21 5.96
N ALA A 13 -14.25 -0.59 4.88
CA ALA A 13 -15.16 -1.69 4.61
C ALA A 13 -15.10 -2.75 5.72
N LEU A 14 -13.90 -3.17 6.14
CA LEU A 14 -13.71 -4.14 7.22
C LEU A 14 -14.36 -3.67 8.53
N ALA A 15 -14.14 -2.41 8.93
CA ALA A 15 -14.74 -1.84 10.13
C ALA A 15 -16.27 -1.73 10.02
N ALA A 16 -16.79 -1.33 8.85
CA ALA A 16 -18.23 -1.24 8.62
C ALA A 16 -18.92 -2.60 8.73
N PHE A 17 -18.35 -3.64 8.10
CA PHE A 17 -18.91 -4.99 8.17
C PHE A 17 -18.71 -5.68 9.52
N ALA A 18 -17.59 -5.43 10.20
CA ALA A 18 -17.37 -5.87 11.59
C ALA A 18 -18.50 -5.37 12.50
N ARG A 19 -18.82 -4.08 12.40
CA ARG A 19 -19.92 -3.47 13.14
C ARG A 19 -21.29 -4.01 12.72
N HIS A 20 -21.52 -4.19 11.42
CA HIS A 20 -22.82 -4.64 10.92
C HIS A 20 -23.17 -6.07 11.36
N TRP A 21 -22.19 -6.97 11.41
CA TRP A 21 -22.40 -8.37 11.78
C TRP A 21 -22.05 -8.69 13.24
N GLY A 22 -21.54 -7.72 14.00
CA GLY A 22 -21.12 -7.91 15.40
C GLY A 22 -19.91 -8.84 15.53
N VAL A 23 -19.04 -8.88 14.53
CA VAL A 23 -17.87 -9.76 14.49
C VAL A 23 -16.59 -8.92 14.61
N GLU A 24 -15.90 -9.04 15.74
CA GLU A 24 -14.71 -8.26 16.06
C GLU A 24 -13.47 -8.59 15.19
N SER A 25 -13.50 -9.70 14.44
CA SER A 25 -12.38 -10.11 13.58
C SER A 25 -12.06 -9.10 12.48
N GLY A 26 -13.05 -8.32 12.02
CA GLY A 26 -12.80 -7.27 11.02
C GLY A 26 -11.97 -6.10 11.56
N HIS A 27 -12.10 -5.77 12.85
CA HIS A 27 -11.22 -4.78 13.51
C HIS A 27 -9.79 -5.29 13.62
N LEU A 28 -9.61 -6.57 13.98
CA LEU A 28 -8.29 -7.20 14.05
C LEU A 28 -7.61 -7.23 12.67
N PHE A 29 -8.36 -7.54 11.62
CA PHE A 29 -7.82 -7.57 10.26
C PHE A 29 -7.42 -6.17 9.77
N ALA A 30 -8.20 -5.14 10.08
CA ALA A 30 -7.85 -3.75 9.74
C ALA A 30 -6.51 -3.32 10.39
N PHE A 31 -6.22 -3.76 11.62
CA PHE A 31 -4.93 -3.51 12.27
C PHE A 31 -3.76 -4.14 11.51
N PHE A 32 -3.92 -5.37 11.03
CA PHE A 32 -2.90 -6.02 10.20
C PHE A 32 -2.71 -5.31 8.86
N VAL A 33 -3.79 -4.85 8.22
CA VAL A 33 -3.69 -4.07 6.97
C VAL A 33 -2.91 -2.77 7.18
N ILE A 34 -3.11 -2.05 8.29
CA ILE A 34 -2.30 -0.86 8.63
C ILE A 34 -0.82 -1.23 8.76
N THR A 35 -0.51 -2.37 9.38
CA THR A 35 0.87 -2.85 9.53
C THR A 35 1.52 -3.15 8.18
N VAL A 36 0.78 -3.81 7.28
CA VAL A 36 1.23 -4.08 5.90
C VAL A 36 1.42 -2.78 5.12
N ALA A 37 0.47 -1.84 5.22
CA ALA A 37 0.57 -0.54 4.56
C ALA A 37 1.81 0.25 5.02
N ALA A 38 2.14 0.21 6.31
CA ALA A 38 3.35 0.83 6.84
C ALA A 38 4.63 0.19 6.28
N ALA A 39 4.67 -1.14 6.21
CA ALA A 39 5.79 -1.87 5.63
C ALA A 39 5.95 -1.60 4.12
N GLU A 40 4.84 -1.59 3.37
CA GLU A 40 4.81 -1.29 1.94
C GLU A 40 5.36 0.12 1.65
N VAL A 41 4.88 1.15 2.36
CA VAL A 41 5.33 2.53 2.15
C VAL A 41 6.83 2.69 2.44
N ALA A 42 7.34 2.01 3.48
CA ALA A 42 8.76 2.02 3.78
C ALA A 42 9.60 1.44 2.63
N VAL A 43 9.19 0.29 2.09
CA VAL A 43 9.87 -0.36 0.96
C VAL A 43 9.70 0.44 -0.34
N GLY A 44 8.49 0.91 -0.63
CA GLY A 44 8.18 1.69 -1.83
C GLY A 44 8.98 2.99 -1.89
N LEU A 45 9.07 3.73 -0.77
CA LEU A 45 9.88 4.95 -0.72
C LEU A 45 11.38 4.64 -0.86
N ALA A 46 11.88 3.58 -0.21
CA ALA A 46 13.26 3.16 -0.36
C ALA A 46 13.60 2.83 -1.83
N LEU A 47 12.67 2.17 -2.53
CA LEU A 47 12.79 1.87 -3.95
C LEU A 47 12.79 3.15 -4.81
N ILE A 48 11.85 4.08 -4.57
CA ILE A 48 11.77 5.36 -5.28
C ILE A 48 13.08 6.14 -5.13
N VAL A 49 13.63 6.22 -3.91
CA VAL A 49 14.92 6.89 -3.66
C VAL A 49 16.06 6.20 -4.40
N ALA A 50 16.11 4.87 -4.39
CA ALA A 50 17.13 4.11 -5.10
C ALA A 50 17.08 4.35 -6.62
N ILE A 51 15.88 4.35 -7.21
CA ILE A 51 15.67 4.63 -8.64
C ILE A 51 16.06 6.07 -8.95
N PHE A 52 15.58 7.04 -8.16
CA PHE A 52 15.87 8.46 -8.38
C PHE A 52 17.37 8.75 -8.32
N ARG A 53 18.12 8.07 -7.44
CA ARG A 53 19.58 8.22 -7.36
C ARG A 53 20.32 7.77 -8.62
N THR A 54 19.76 6.82 -9.38
CA THR A 54 20.40 6.29 -10.60
C THR A 54 19.85 6.93 -11.88
N LYS A 55 18.58 7.29 -11.90
CA LYS A 55 17.87 7.76 -13.11
C LYS A 55 17.53 9.26 -13.08
N HIS A 56 17.65 9.91 -11.92
CA HIS A 56 17.24 11.31 -11.69
C HIS A 56 15.78 11.63 -12.10
N SER A 57 14.97 10.58 -12.25
CA SER A 57 13.58 10.62 -12.68
C SER A 57 12.81 9.55 -11.91
N ILE A 58 11.55 9.85 -11.61
CA ILE A 58 10.58 8.91 -11.01
C ILE A 58 9.53 8.46 -12.03
N ASN A 59 9.70 8.84 -13.31
CA ASN A 59 8.81 8.42 -14.37
C ASN A 59 8.96 6.91 -14.62
N ILE A 60 7.88 6.18 -14.40
CA ILE A 60 7.84 4.73 -14.52
C ILE A 60 7.96 4.27 -15.98
N ASP A 61 7.53 5.08 -16.93
CA ASP A 61 7.60 4.76 -18.37
C ASP A 61 9.05 4.70 -18.87
N GLU A 62 9.98 5.36 -18.18
CA GLU A 62 11.41 5.33 -18.49
C GLU A 62 12.11 4.04 -17.98
N LEU A 63 11.41 3.18 -17.24
CA LEU A 63 11.94 1.97 -16.60
C LEU A 63 11.70 0.68 -17.43
N HIS A 64 11.96 0.69 -18.75
CA HIS A 64 11.65 -0.45 -19.65
C HIS A 64 12.84 -1.40 -19.97
N GLN A 65 13.94 -1.38 -19.20
CA GLN A 65 15.20 -2.06 -19.57
C GLN A 65 15.12 -3.58 -19.85
N MET A 66 14.09 -4.28 -19.35
CA MET A 66 13.86 -5.69 -19.66
C MET A 66 12.96 -5.82 -20.90
N GLN A 67 13.47 -6.46 -21.96
CA GLN A 67 12.71 -6.83 -23.15
C GLN A 67 12.88 -8.33 -23.41
N GLY A 68 11.77 -9.02 -23.69
CA GLY A 68 11.74 -10.42 -24.13
C GLY A 68 11.71 -10.51 -25.64
#